data_AF-A0A6M8WEB7-F1
#
_entry.id   AF-A0A6M8WEB7-F1
#
_cell.length_a   1.000
_cell.length_b   1.000
_cell.length_c   1.000
_cell.angle_alpha   90.00
_cell.angle_beta   90.00
_cell.angle_gamma   90.00
#
_symmetry.space_group_name_H-M   'P 1'
#
loop_
_entity.id
_entity.type
_entity.pdbx_description
1 polymer ?
#
loop_
_entity_poly.entity_id
_entity_poly.type
_entity_poly.pdbx_seq_one_letter_code
_entity_poly.pdbx_strand_id
1 'polypeptide(L)'
;MSATQLQSHSGKALVLILAALGIPTAQATTFCMLAAETYYQQLYCEVTAGGGGGALPSFADFKRNNPTVQALLLKRPAKRLGIEVALPQSEKRKQIAVDPDAPLPSQAAAPERRAESSARTPVPDAARAALLSAGLAACRLQGAEIACGERRYELTDNRANRHLRAGALGEENRMNLPVFAGNLADAPSVGNYLYRAYQRYVEKMLDIGLGGATMNYGKFAFLFKDLSEKGVDFAGRFETMYRYLRKDKASIGVSGQVQPDQRLRLVDCGGLGERIIVCARSGRNYVYLHR
;
A
#
# COMPACT_ATOMS: atom_id res chain seq x y z
N MET A 1 46.63 -67.97 -38.87
CA MET A 1 46.75 -66.78 -39.74
C MET A 1 45.43 -66.02 -39.68
N SER A 2 45.47 -64.69 -39.66
CA SER A 2 44.43 -63.65 -39.86
C SER A 2 42.93 -64.08 -39.82
N ALA A 3 42.11 -63.57 -38.89
CA ALA A 3 41.28 -62.34 -38.99
C ALA A 3 40.05 -62.51 -39.93
N THR A 4 38.82 -62.03 -39.64
CA THR A 4 38.43 -60.67 -39.18
C THR A 4 36.97 -60.61 -38.67
N GLN A 5 36.69 -59.76 -37.65
CA GLN A 5 35.42 -59.13 -37.15
C GLN A 5 34.09 -59.95 -37.00
N LEU A 6 33.23 -59.86 -35.96
CA LEU A 6 32.97 -58.96 -34.80
C LEU A 6 31.77 -57.99 -34.95
N GLN A 7 30.66 -58.29 -34.25
CA GLN A 7 29.51 -57.44 -33.79
C GLN A 7 28.45 -58.40 -33.18
N SER A 8 27.49 -58.08 -32.28
CA SER A 8 27.19 -56.96 -31.37
C SER A 8 26.05 -57.46 -30.43
N HIS A 9 25.63 -56.92 -29.27
CA HIS A 9 25.91 -55.71 -28.49
C HIS A 9 26.01 -56.07 -26.97
N SER A 10 26.59 -55.19 -26.14
CA SER A 10 26.41 -55.22 -24.67
C SER A 10 25.45 -54.11 -24.21
N GLY A 11 24.42 -54.46 -23.43
CA GLY A 11 23.49 -53.48 -22.86
C GLY A 11 24.14 -52.61 -21.77
N LYS A 12 23.95 -51.29 -21.85
CA LYS A 12 24.28 -50.34 -20.78
C LYS A 12 23.01 -49.82 -20.14
N ALA A 13 22.82 -50.09 -18.85
CA ALA A 13 21.74 -49.49 -18.07
C ALA A 13 21.99 -47.99 -17.88
N LEU A 14 21.02 -47.16 -18.27
CA LEU A 14 21.08 -45.71 -18.09
C LEU A 14 20.38 -45.32 -16.78
N VAL A 15 21.16 -44.98 -15.75
CA VAL A 15 20.63 -44.45 -14.49
C VAL A 15 20.30 -42.97 -14.68
N LEU A 16 19.00 -42.66 -14.73
CA LEU A 16 18.49 -41.29 -14.76
C LEU A 16 18.55 -40.66 -13.36
N ILE A 17 19.57 -39.85 -13.12
CA ILE A 17 19.66 -39.02 -11.92
C ILE A 17 18.68 -37.85 -12.04
N LEU A 18 17.54 -37.96 -11.35
CA LEU A 18 16.59 -36.86 -11.16
C LEU A 18 17.21 -35.79 -10.26
N ALA A 19 17.85 -34.81 -10.88
CA ALA A 19 18.28 -33.59 -10.20
C ALA A 19 17.04 -32.78 -9.79
N ALA A 20 16.69 -32.85 -8.50
CA ALA A 20 15.63 -32.03 -7.91
C ALA A 20 16.06 -30.56 -7.86
N LEU A 21 15.92 -29.86 -8.99
CA LEU A 21 16.02 -28.41 -9.07
C LEU A 21 14.90 -27.81 -8.22
N GLY A 22 15.25 -27.42 -6.99
CA GLY A 22 14.34 -26.69 -6.11
C GLY A 22 13.93 -25.39 -6.78
N ILE A 23 12.71 -25.35 -7.31
CA ILE A 23 12.11 -24.15 -7.87
C ILE A 23 12.04 -23.12 -6.72
N PRO A 24 12.71 -21.96 -6.82
CA PRO A 24 12.57 -20.94 -5.80
C PRO A 24 11.11 -20.48 -5.81
N THR A 25 10.38 -20.81 -4.74
CA THR A 25 9.01 -20.32 -4.55
C THR A 25 9.09 -18.81 -4.45
N ALA A 26 8.58 -18.12 -5.47
CA ALA A 26 8.52 -16.67 -5.49
C ALA A 26 7.63 -16.21 -4.33
N GLN A 27 8.24 -15.84 -3.20
CA GLN A 27 7.52 -15.18 -2.14
C GLN A 27 6.89 -13.91 -2.70
N ALA A 28 5.65 -13.65 -2.32
CA ALA A 28 4.93 -12.45 -2.75
C ALA A 28 5.63 -11.22 -2.16
N THR A 29 6.58 -10.67 -2.92
CA THR A 29 7.30 -9.42 -2.65
C THR A 29 6.28 -8.30 -2.57
N THR A 30 5.80 -8.07 -1.35
CA THR A 30 4.88 -6.99 -1.06
C THR A 30 5.68 -5.70 -1.11
N PHE A 31 5.41 -4.87 -2.11
CA PHE A 31 6.02 -3.54 -2.25
C PHE A 31 5.90 -2.80 -0.92
N CYS A 32 7.04 -2.46 -0.29
CA CYS A 32 7.06 -1.86 1.04
C CYS A 32 6.15 -0.62 1.10
N MET A 33 6.22 0.21 0.05
CA MET A 33 5.41 1.41 -0.13
C MET A 33 3.88 1.17 -0.14
N LEU A 34 3.39 -0.01 -0.55
CA LEU A 34 1.96 -0.37 -0.47
C LEU A 34 1.58 -0.92 0.90
N ALA A 35 2.52 -1.58 1.58
CA ALA A 35 2.34 -2.07 2.95
C ALA A 35 2.34 -0.93 3.98
N ALA A 36 3.06 0.17 3.73
CA ALA A 36 3.11 1.34 4.60
C ALA A 36 1.72 1.95 4.89
N GLU A 37 1.39 2.13 6.16
CA GLU A 37 0.10 2.67 6.65
C GLU A 37 0.18 4.07 7.25
N THR A 38 1.39 4.57 7.55
CA THR A 38 1.65 5.89 8.14
C THR A 38 2.81 6.58 7.44
N TYR A 39 2.96 7.89 7.64
CA TYR A 39 4.11 8.68 7.20
C TYR A 39 5.46 8.04 7.57
N TYR A 40 5.63 7.60 8.82
CA TYR A 40 6.88 6.94 9.24
C TYR A 40 7.10 5.58 8.58
N GLN A 41 6.04 4.83 8.27
CA GLN A 41 6.19 3.60 7.49
C GLN A 41 6.58 3.88 6.03
N GLN A 42 6.08 4.97 5.42
CA GLN A 42 6.53 5.40 4.09
C GLN A 42 8.01 5.82 4.11
N LEU A 43 8.42 6.57 5.12
CA LEU A 43 9.84 6.93 5.32
C LEU A 43 10.73 5.71 5.53
N TYR A 44 10.30 4.71 6.31
CA TYR A 44 11.03 3.45 6.47
C TYR A 44 11.31 2.81 5.11
N CYS A 45 10.30 2.72 4.25
CA CYS A 45 10.44 2.13 2.92
C CYS A 45 11.39 2.93 2.02
N GLU A 46 11.31 4.26 2.04
CA GLU A 46 12.20 5.13 1.28
C GLU A 46 13.66 5.02 1.76
N VAL A 47 13.88 5.11 3.08
CA VAL A 47 15.20 4.99 3.70
C VAL A 47 15.82 3.62 3.41
N THR A 48 15.02 2.55 3.45
CA THR A 48 15.48 1.19 3.11
C THR A 48 15.84 1.09 1.62
N ALA A 49 14.99 1.59 0.72
CA ALA A 49 15.24 1.61 -0.72
C ALA A 49 16.40 2.52 -1.15
N GLY A 50 16.76 3.50 -0.32
CA GLY A 50 17.97 4.33 -0.44
C GLY A 50 19.23 3.73 0.20
N GLY A 51 19.19 2.50 0.71
CA GLY A 51 20.34 1.83 1.34
C GLY A 51 20.59 2.20 2.82
N GLY A 52 19.77 3.05 3.43
CA GLY A 52 19.85 3.43 4.84
C GLY A 52 19.30 2.38 5.82
N GLY A 53 18.78 1.26 5.33
CA GLY A 53 18.04 0.26 6.12
C GLY A 53 18.88 -0.63 7.05
N GLY A 54 20.21 -0.73 6.86
CA GLY A 54 21.05 -1.71 7.57
C GLY A 54 21.16 -1.57 9.10
N ALA A 55 20.66 -0.48 9.67
CA ALA A 55 20.57 -0.26 11.12
C ALA A 55 19.13 -0.10 11.63
N LEU A 56 18.13 -0.33 10.77
CA LEU A 56 16.72 -0.33 11.16
C LEU A 56 16.28 -1.74 11.57
N PRO A 57 15.32 -1.88 12.50
CA PRO A 57 14.69 -3.16 12.78
C PRO A 57 13.90 -3.66 11.56
N SER A 58 13.41 -4.91 11.59
CA SER A 58 12.52 -5.43 10.55
C SER A 58 11.29 -4.52 10.37
N PHE A 59 10.68 -4.50 9.18
CA PHE A 59 9.49 -3.67 8.96
C PHE A 59 8.33 -4.07 9.91
N ALA A 60 8.20 -5.36 10.22
CA ALA A 60 7.20 -5.84 11.17
C ALA A 60 7.42 -5.31 12.60
N ASP A 61 8.68 -5.24 13.04
CA ASP A 61 9.03 -4.70 14.36
C ASP A 61 8.98 -3.17 14.38
N PHE A 62 9.39 -2.51 13.29
CA PHE A 62 9.20 -1.08 13.11
C PHE A 62 7.72 -0.67 13.26
N LYS A 63 6.79 -1.41 12.62
CA LYS A 63 5.34 -1.18 12.75
C LYS A 63 4.80 -1.30 14.17
N ARG A 64 5.45 -2.08 15.05
CA ARG A 64 5.05 -2.26 16.47
C ARG A 64 5.49 -1.10 17.38
N ASN A 65 6.42 -0.26 16.93
CA ASN A 65 6.88 0.90 17.69
C ASN A 65 5.87 2.05 17.62
N ASN A 66 5.77 2.83 18.69
CA ASN A 66 4.95 4.05 18.68
C ASN A 66 5.54 5.14 17.76
N PRO A 67 4.77 6.19 17.39
CA PRO A 67 5.20 7.21 16.43
C PRO A 67 6.51 7.93 16.81
N THR A 68 6.74 8.15 18.12
CA THR A 68 7.97 8.79 18.63
C THR A 68 9.20 7.91 18.40
N VAL A 69 9.11 6.62 18.73
CA VAL A 69 10.21 5.67 18.50
C VAL A 69 10.43 5.45 17.00
N GLN A 70 9.37 5.35 16.21
CA GLN A 70 9.47 5.28 14.74
C GLN A 70 10.22 6.48 14.15
N ALA A 71 9.88 7.71 14.56
CA ALA A 71 10.57 8.92 14.11
C ALA A 71 12.05 8.96 14.54
N LEU A 72 12.37 8.55 15.76
CA LEU A 72 13.75 8.52 16.28
C LEU A 72 14.63 7.49 15.54
N LEU A 73 14.11 6.30 15.29
CA LEU A 73 14.79 5.25 14.50
C LEU A 73 15.14 5.75 13.09
N LEU A 74 14.23 6.50 12.46
CA LEU A 74 14.43 7.04 11.11
C LEU A 74 15.35 8.25 11.06
N LYS A 75 15.41 9.09 12.10
CA LYS A 75 16.08 10.41 12.07
C LYS A 75 17.53 10.37 11.53
N ARG A 76 18.36 9.44 12.01
CA ARG A 76 19.78 9.33 11.60
C ARG A 76 19.98 8.68 10.22
N PRO A 77 19.32 7.56 9.84
CA PRO A 77 19.45 7.03 8.49
C PRO A 77 18.78 7.91 7.42
N ALA A 78 17.64 8.56 7.70
CA ALA A 78 17.01 9.52 6.80
C ALA A 78 17.90 10.75 6.51
N LYS A 79 18.47 11.37 7.55
CA LYS A 79 19.38 12.52 7.39
C LYS A 79 20.60 12.19 6.50
N ARG A 80 21.12 10.96 6.54
CA ARG A 80 22.23 10.51 5.68
C ARG A 80 21.87 10.44 4.20
N LEU A 81 20.58 10.40 3.87
CA LEU A 81 20.04 10.36 2.51
C LEU A 81 19.43 11.72 2.08
N GLY A 82 19.60 12.77 2.88
CA GLY A 82 18.97 14.08 2.64
C GLY A 82 17.46 14.10 2.88
N ILE A 83 16.89 13.08 3.54
CA ILE A 83 15.46 12.97 3.79
C ILE A 83 15.14 13.60 5.15
N GLU A 84 14.26 14.61 5.15
CA GLU A 84 13.75 15.22 6.37
C GLU A 84 12.68 14.34 7.04
N VAL A 85 12.71 14.30 8.37
CA VAL A 85 11.76 13.57 9.21
C VAL A 85 11.02 14.58 10.06
N ALA A 86 9.72 14.76 9.79
CA ALA A 86 8.84 15.49 10.69
C ALA A 86 8.78 14.71 12.00
N LEU A 87 9.41 15.24 13.05
CA LEU A 87 9.34 14.65 14.39
C LEU A 87 7.95 14.94 14.97
N PRO A 88 7.36 14.02 15.75
CA PRO A 88 6.12 14.35 16.45
C PRO A 88 6.42 15.53 17.37
N GLN A 89 5.54 16.54 17.35
CA GLN A 89 5.62 17.57 18.37
C GLN A 89 5.45 16.86 19.71
N SER A 90 6.48 16.95 20.56
CA SER A 90 6.33 16.52 21.94
C SER A 90 5.18 17.34 22.50
N GLU A 91 4.06 16.68 22.86
CA GLU A 91 3.09 17.31 23.74
C GLU A 91 3.90 17.93 24.86
N LYS A 92 3.76 19.24 25.06
CA LYS A 92 4.42 19.91 26.17
C LYS A 92 3.89 19.22 27.40
N ARG A 93 4.68 18.28 27.95
CA ARG A 93 4.40 17.51 29.15
C ARG A 93 3.88 18.54 30.12
N LYS A 94 2.57 18.53 30.39
CA LYS A 94 2.00 19.41 31.41
C LYS A 94 2.85 19.12 32.63
N GLN A 95 3.67 20.09 33.01
CA GLN A 95 4.47 19.98 34.21
C GLN A 95 3.42 20.03 35.31
N ILE A 96 2.98 18.85 35.72
CA ILE A 96 2.34 18.67 37.01
C ILE A 96 3.41 19.18 37.95
N ALA A 97 3.21 20.39 38.45
CA ALA A 97 4.04 20.93 39.50
C ALA A 97 3.94 19.92 40.63
N VAL A 98 5.06 19.23 40.88
CA VAL A 98 5.14 18.31 42.01
C VAL A 98 5.22 19.21 43.23
N ASP A 99 4.08 19.40 43.87
CA ASP A 99 4.00 20.02 45.18
C ASP A 99 4.85 19.18 46.14
N PRO A 100 5.89 19.75 46.80
CA PRO A 100 6.77 19.00 47.68
C PRO A 100 6.05 18.32 48.86
N ASP A 101 4.88 18.84 49.27
CA ASP A 101 4.14 18.38 50.44
C ASP A 101 2.94 17.46 50.11
N ALA A 102 2.80 17.02 48.86
CA ALA A 102 1.77 16.05 48.49
C ALA A 102 2.05 14.66 49.11
N PRO A 103 1.11 14.04 49.86
CA PRO A 103 1.32 12.72 50.44
C PRO A 103 1.58 11.65 49.36
N LEU A 104 2.61 10.83 49.59
CA LEU A 104 3.00 9.72 48.70
C LEU A 104 1.81 8.80 48.38
N PRO A 105 1.43 8.64 47.10
CA PRO A 105 0.41 7.67 46.71
C PRO A 105 0.92 6.25 47.00
N SER A 106 0.11 5.48 47.74
CA SER A 106 0.40 4.08 48.04
C SER A 106 0.53 3.24 46.76
N GLN A 107 1.39 2.23 46.79
CA GLN A 107 1.63 1.32 45.67
C GLN A 107 0.35 0.51 45.36
N ALA A 108 -0.33 0.83 44.26
CA ALA A 108 -1.45 0.04 43.76
C ALA A 108 -1.45 -0.01 42.22
N ALA A 109 -1.36 -1.24 41.69
CA ALA A 109 -1.52 -1.65 40.30
C ALA A 109 -0.60 -1.00 39.23
N ALA A 110 0.08 -1.84 38.47
CA ALA A 110 0.74 -1.42 37.23
C ALA A 110 -0.30 -0.83 36.25
N PRO A 111 0.04 0.21 35.48
CA PRO A 111 -0.88 0.71 34.46
C PRO A 111 -1.10 -0.40 33.44
N GLU A 112 -2.35 -0.85 33.31
CA GLU A 112 -2.74 -1.78 32.26
C GLU A 112 -2.26 -1.24 30.92
N ARG A 113 -1.65 -2.12 30.12
CA ARG A 113 -1.20 -1.78 28.79
C ARG A 113 -2.43 -1.40 27.97
N ARG A 114 -2.69 -0.10 27.86
CA ARG A 114 -3.59 0.43 26.84
C ARG A 114 -2.93 0.11 25.51
N ALA A 115 -3.29 -1.05 24.97
CA ALA A 115 -3.00 -1.39 23.59
C ALA A 115 -3.58 -0.25 22.76
N GLU A 116 -2.71 0.56 22.17
CA GLU A 116 -3.09 1.53 21.14
C GLU A 116 -3.53 0.73 19.92
N SER A 117 -4.75 0.23 20.02
CA SER A 117 -5.52 -0.40 18.97
C SER A 117 -5.67 0.63 17.86
N SER A 118 -4.78 0.52 16.87
CA SER A 118 -4.85 1.08 15.52
C SER A 118 -6.01 2.05 15.36
N ALA A 119 -5.72 3.34 15.54
CA ALA A 119 -6.72 4.40 15.64
C ALA A 119 -7.60 4.46 14.38
N ARG A 120 -8.71 3.71 14.41
CA ARG A 120 -9.82 3.81 13.46
C ARG A 120 -10.62 5.08 13.79
N THR A 121 -10.02 6.25 13.60
CA THR A 121 -10.83 7.45 13.37
C THR A 121 -11.61 7.19 12.08
N PRO A 122 -12.95 7.30 12.08
CA PRO A 122 -13.70 7.18 10.83
C PRO A 122 -13.18 8.20 9.81
N VAL A 123 -13.04 7.75 8.56
CA VAL A 123 -12.98 8.65 7.41
C VAL A 123 -14.22 9.56 7.48
N PRO A 124 -14.12 10.88 7.25
CA PRO A 124 -15.29 11.76 7.30
C PRO A 124 -16.44 11.19 6.46
N ASP A 125 -17.60 10.94 7.08
CA ASP A 125 -18.69 10.19 6.45
C ASP A 125 -19.17 10.83 5.14
N ALA A 126 -19.08 12.16 5.02
CA ALA A 126 -19.35 12.89 3.78
C ALA A 126 -18.46 12.46 2.60
N ALA A 127 -17.18 12.15 2.87
CA ALA A 127 -16.21 11.74 1.86
C ALA A 127 -16.44 10.29 1.42
N ARG A 128 -16.91 9.43 2.35
CA ARG A 128 -17.39 8.08 2.01
C ARG A 128 -18.73 8.12 1.29
N ALA A 129 -19.63 9.01 1.68
CA ALA A 129 -20.91 9.23 1.02
C ALA A 129 -20.72 9.68 -0.43
N ALA A 130 -19.81 10.61 -0.72
CA ALA A 130 -19.52 11.05 -2.09
C ALA A 130 -19.13 9.88 -3.03
N LEU A 131 -18.33 8.92 -2.55
CA LEU A 131 -18.01 7.67 -3.26
C LEU A 131 -19.22 6.75 -3.45
N LEU A 132 -20.04 6.60 -2.40
CA LEU A 132 -21.22 5.72 -2.38
C LEU A 132 -22.39 6.27 -3.20
N SER A 133 -22.48 7.59 -3.39
CA SER A 133 -23.55 8.27 -4.13
C SER A 133 -23.51 8.09 -5.64
N ALA A 134 -22.41 7.56 -6.19
CA ALA A 134 -22.15 7.47 -7.62
C ALA A 134 -22.93 6.32 -8.33
N GLY A 135 -24.26 6.41 -8.36
CA GLY A 135 -25.11 5.72 -9.34
C GLY A 135 -25.18 4.18 -9.27
N LEU A 136 -24.71 3.55 -8.18
CA LEU A 136 -24.64 2.08 -8.08
C LEU A 136 -25.98 1.37 -7.76
N ALA A 137 -27.07 2.12 -7.54
CA ALA A 137 -28.36 1.56 -7.12
C ALA A 137 -28.99 0.55 -8.11
N ALA A 138 -28.72 0.70 -9.40
CA ALA A 138 -29.18 -0.21 -10.46
C ALA A 138 -28.15 -1.29 -10.84
N CYS A 139 -27.04 -1.39 -10.11
CA CYS A 139 -25.98 -2.35 -10.42
C CYS A 139 -26.22 -3.73 -9.78
N ARG A 140 -25.50 -4.74 -10.26
CA ARG A 140 -25.40 -6.08 -9.68
C ARG A 140 -23.94 -6.51 -9.65
N LEU A 141 -23.44 -6.93 -8.50
CA LEU A 141 -22.10 -7.50 -8.31
C LEU A 141 -22.19 -9.04 -8.45
N GLN A 142 -21.34 -9.60 -9.31
CA GLN A 142 -21.29 -11.03 -9.65
C GLN A 142 -19.82 -11.49 -9.65
N GLY A 143 -19.22 -11.60 -8.46
CA GLY A 143 -17.84 -12.04 -8.29
C GLY A 143 -16.83 -11.07 -8.93
N ALA A 144 -16.34 -11.43 -10.12
CA ALA A 144 -15.37 -10.64 -10.89
C ALA A 144 -16.03 -9.57 -11.80
N GLU A 145 -17.35 -9.53 -11.94
CA GLU A 145 -18.06 -8.52 -12.74
C GLU A 145 -18.99 -7.64 -11.89
N ILE A 146 -19.13 -6.37 -12.24
CA ILE A 146 -20.25 -5.51 -11.84
C ILE A 146 -21.00 -5.04 -13.11
N ALA A 147 -22.28 -5.37 -13.18
CA ALA A 147 -23.17 -4.98 -14.28
C ALA A 147 -24.07 -3.80 -13.85
N CYS A 148 -24.12 -2.72 -14.63
CA CYS A 148 -24.88 -1.49 -14.32
C CYS A 148 -25.70 -1.05 -15.54
N GLY A 149 -26.89 -1.65 -15.72
CA GLY A 149 -27.65 -1.51 -16.97
C GLY A 149 -26.92 -2.21 -18.12
N GLU A 150 -26.54 -1.46 -19.15
CA GLU A 150 -25.71 -1.95 -20.26
C GLU A 150 -24.21 -1.97 -19.93
N ARG A 151 -23.76 -1.13 -18.98
CA ARG A 151 -22.34 -1.03 -18.62
C ARG A 151 -21.85 -2.27 -17.88
N ARG A 152 -20.60 -2.67 -18.13
CA ARG A 152 -19.94 -3.84 -17.54
C ARG A 152 -18.56 -3.44 -17.02
N TYR A 153 -18.29 -3.76 -15.77
CA TYR A 153 -17.03 -3.46 -15.09
C TYR A 153 -16.38 -4.75 -14.59
N GLU A 154 -15.09 -4.95 -14.86
CA GLU A 154 -14.37 -6.17 -14.49
C GLU A 154 -13.27 -5.96 -13.48
N LEU A 155 -13.19 -6.89 -12.52
CA LEU A 155 -12.15 -6.95 -11.51
C LEU A 155 -10.77 -6.97 -12.17
N THR A 156 -9.93 -6.02 -11.78
CA THR A 156 -8.65 -5.76 -12.41
C THR A 156 -7.50 -6.30 -11.58
N ASP A 157 -6.67 -7.11 -12.25
CA ASP A 157 -5.49 -7.74 -11.69
C ASP A 157 -4.23 -6.86 -11.71
N ASN A 158 -3.14 -7.40 -11.15
CA ASN A 158 -1.80 -6.90 -11.46
C ASN A 158 -1.36 -7.40 -12.85
N ARG A 159 -0.73 -6.54 -13.66
CA ARG A 159 -0.31 -6.86 -15.02
C ARG A 159 1.21 -7.03 -15.10
N ALA A 160 1.68 -8.07 -15.78
CA ALA A 160 3.10 -8.26 -16.05
C ALA A 160 3.66 -7.15 -16.95
N ASN A 161 4.96 -6.83 -16.81
CA ASN A 161 5.59 -5.65 -17.45
C ASN A 161 5.43 -5.62 -18.98
N ARG A 162 5.51 -6.78 -19.63
CA ARG A 162 5.27 -6.97 -21.08
C ARG A 162 3.87 -6.56 -21.57
N HIS A 163 2.89 -6.41 -20.68
CA HIS A 163 1.53 -6.01 -20.99
C HIS A 163 1.24 -4.55 -20.61
N LEU A 164 2.24 -3.79 -20.15
CA LEU A 164 2.11 -2.36 -19.87
C LEU A 164 2.35 -1.54 -21.14
N ARG A 165 1.81 -0.32 -21.18
CA ARG A 165 2.12 0.63 -22.25
C ARG A 165 3.60 1.03 -22.21
N ALA A 166 4.17 1.35 -23.38
CA ALA A 166 5.52 1.90 -23.46
C ALA A 166 5.64 3.13 -22.53
N GLY A 167 6.77 3.24 -21.83
CA GLY A 167 7.02 4.31 -20.86
C GLY A 167 6.26 4.21 -19.53
N ALA A 168 5.40 3.19 -19.29
CA ALA A 168 4.64 3.05 -18.04
C ALA A 168 5.53 3.05 -16.77
N LEU A 169 6.73 2.49 -16.85
CA LEU A 169 7.67 2.44 -15.72
C LEU A 169 8.79 3.50 -15.83
N GLY A 170 8.73 4.37 -16.84
CA GLY A 170 9.71 5.44 -17.08
C GLY A 170 9.41 6.71 -16.29
N GLU A 171 10.41 7.60 -16.22
CA GLU A 171 10.38 8.79 -15.35
C GLU A 171 9.24 9.78 -15.66
N GLU A 172 8.86 9.93 -16.92
CA GLU A 172 7.76 10.80 -17.35
C GLU A 172 6.38 10.33 -16.85
N ASN A 173 6.23 9.07 -16.48
CA ASN A 173 4.98 8.59 -15.93
C ASN A 173 4.84 9.01 -14.46
N ARG A 174 4.51 10.28 -14.19
CA ARG A 174 4.39 10.87 -12.84
C ARG A 174 3.04 10.54 -12.17
N MET A 175 3.00 10.54 -10.84
CA MET A 175 1.76 10.40 -10.06
C MET A 175 0.87 11.62 -10.31
N ASN A 176 1.44 12.82 -10.10
CA ASN A 176 0.78 14.11 -10.28
C ASN A 176 -0.61 14.14 -9.60
N LEU A 177 -0.63 13.95 -8.28
CA LEU A 177 -1.83 14.24 -7.49
C LEU A 177 -2.08 15.76 -7.50
N PRO A 178 -3.34 16.22 -7.48
CA PRO A 178 -3.62 17.63 -7.23
C PRO A 178 -3.06 18.04 -5.86
N VAL A 179 -2.60 19.28 -5.74
CA VAL A 179 -2.24 19.89 -4.44
C VAL A 179 -3.51 20.38 -3.75
N PHE A 180 -3.66 20.13 -2.45
CA PHE A 180 -4.75 20.70 -1.66
C PHE A 180 -4.37 22.11 -1.19
N ALA A 181 -5.09 23.11 -1.67
CA ALA A 181 -4.92 24.52 -1.27
C ALA A 181 -6.11 25.06 -0.46
N GLY A 182 -7.02 24.19 -0.02
CA GLY A 182 -8.21 24.55 0.75
C GLY A 182 -7.98 24.58 2.27
N ASN A 183 -9.04 24.89 3.00
CA ASN A 183 -9.04 24.79 4.47
C ASN A 183 -9.26 23.34 4.90
N LEU A 184 -8.38 22.79 5.74
CA LEU A 184 -8.51 21.42 6.28
C LEU A 184 -9.74 21.23 7.19
N ALA A 185 -10.30 22.31 7.74
CA ALA A 185 -11.55 22.28 8.50
C ALA A 185 -12.83 22.25 7.61
N ASP A 186 -12.71 22.54 6.32
CA ASP A 186 -13.82 22.47 5.36
C ASP A 186 -13.97 21.02 4.85
N ALA A 187 -14.78 20.23 5.56
CA ALA A 187 -14.98 18.82 5.25
C ALA A 187 -15.54 18.56 3.83
N PRO A 188 -16.51 19.35 3.29
CA PRO A 188 -16.87 19.29 1.87
C PRO A 188 -15.69 19.50 0.90
N SER A 189 -14.86 20.53 1.10
CA SER A 189 -13.69 20.77 0.23
C SER A 189 -12.65 19.67 0.32
N VAL A 190 -12.37 19.16 1.53
CA VAL A 190 -11.49 18.00 1.75
C VAL A 190 -12.06 16.75 1.08
N GLY A 191 -13.36 16.48 1.19
CA GLY A 191 -14.02 15.34 0.54
C GLY A 191 -13.90 15.38 -0.99
N ASN A 192 -14.20 16.54 -1.59
CA ASN A 192 -14.06 16.77 -3.02
C ASN A 192 -12.61 16.59 -3.51
N TYR A 193 -11.64 17.09 -2.74
CA TYR A 193 -10.22 16.89 -3.02
C TYR A 193 -9.84 15.40 -2.97
N LEU A 194 -10.17 14.71 -1.87
CA LEU A 194 -9.82 13.31 -1.65
C LEU A 194 -10.42 12.39 -2.71
N TYR A 195 -11.66 12.65 -3.15
CA TYR A 195 -12.28 11.91 -4.25
C TYR A 195 -11.45 12.02 -5.54
N ARG A 196 -11.10 13.24 -5.97
CA ARG A 196 -10.32 13.48 -7.19
C ARG A 196 -8.89 12.92 -7.09
N ALA A 197 -8.24 13.13 -5.95
CA ALA A 197 -6.89 12.64 -5.69
C ALA A 197 -6.84 11.09 -5.61
N TYR A 198 -7.86 10.46 -5.04
CA TYR A 198 -7.94 8.99 -4.99
C TYR A 198 -8.27 8.37 -6.34
N GLN A 199 -9.16 8.98 -7.14
CA GLN A 199 -9.37 8.58 -8.53
C GLN A 199 -8.04 8.58 -9.30
N ARG A 200 -7.30 9.70 -9.22
CA ARG A 200 -5.97 9.82 -9.83
C ARG A 200 -5.03 8.72 -9.34
N TYR A 201 -4.94 8.48 -8.02
CA TYR A 201 -4.12 7.40 -7.48
C TYR A 201 -4.46 6.03 -8.08
N VAL A 202 -5.75 5.66 -8.17
CA VAL A 202 -6.17 4.37 -8.75
C VAL A 202 -5.80 4.29 -10.23
N GLU A 203 -6.04 5.35 -11.03
CA GLU A 203 -5.60 5.45 -12.43
C GLU A 203 -4.08 5.22 -12.56
N LYS A 204 -3.28 5.84 -11.68
CA LYS A 204 -1.82 5.70 -11.71
C LYS A 204 -1.33 4.31 -11.35
N MET A 205 -2.02 3.62 -10.44
CA MET A 205 -1.72 2.22 -10.09
C MET A 205 -2.07 1.27 -11.23
N LEU A 206 -3.19 1.51 -11.93
CA LEU A 206 -3.58 0.78 -13.13
C LEU A 206 -2.57 0.94 -14.27
N ASP A 207 -2.08 2.17 -14.48
CA ASP A 207 -1.06 2.53 -15.47
C ASP A 207 0.22 1.67 -15.39
N ILE A 208 0.62 1.30 -14.16
CA ILE A 208 1.82 0.46 -13.90
C ILE A 208 1.49 -1.02 -13.66
N GLY A 209 0.22 -1.40 -13.84
CA GLY A 209 -0.24 -2.78 -13.67
C GLY A 209 -0.24 -3.25 -12.22
N LEU A 210 -0.60 -2.39 -11.29
CA LEU A 210 -0.78 -2.69 -9.86
C LEU A 210 -2.24 -2.50 -9.40
N GLY A 211 -3.22 -2.74 -10.29
CA GLY A 211 -4.66 -2.63 -9.97
C GLY A 211 -5.06 -3.49 -8.77
N GLY A 212 -4.57 -4.72 -8.75
CA GLY A 212 -4.78 -5.68 -7.66
C GLY A 212 -3.98 -5.43 -6.37
N ALA A 213 -3.14 -4.40 -6.33
CA ALA A 213 -2.32 -4.02 -5.18
C ALA A 213 -2.61 -2.56 -4.72
N THR A 214 -3.77 -2.01 -5.10
CA THR A 214 -4.21 -0.68 -4.68
C THR A 214 -4.57 -0.63 -3.18
N MET A 215 -4.30 0.50 -2.53
CA MET A 215 -4.87 0.78 -1.21
C MET A 215 -6.34 1.20 -1.34
N ASN A 216 -7.14 0.89 -0.31
CA ASN A 216 -8.53 1.36 -0.25
C ASN A 216 -8.63 2.86 0.11
N TYR A 217 -9.79 3.46 -0.17
CA TYR A 217 -10.03 4.88 0.08
C TYR A 217 -9.77 5.31 1.53
N GLY A 218 -10.15 4.48 2.50
CA GLY A 218 -9.97 4.83 3.92
C GLY A 218 -8.51 4.93 4.32
N LYS A 219 -7.65 4.05 3.78
CA LYS A 219 -6.20 4.14 3.95
C LYS A 219 -5.62 5.38 3.25
N PHE A 220 -6.12 5.73 2.06
CA PHE A 220 -5.70 6.93 1.34
C PHE A 220 -6.08 8.23 2.08
N ALA A 221 -7.33 8.34 2.54
CA ALA A 221 -7.83 9.47 3.31
C ALA A 221 -7.15 9.60 4.69
N PHE A 222 -6.86 8.47 5.35
CA PHE A 222 -6.06 8.47 6.57
C PHE A 222 -4.65 9.01 6.34
N LEU A 223 -3.97 8.59 5.26
CA LEU A 223 -2.64 9.10 4.92
C LEU A 223 -2.66 10.61 4.65
N PHE A 224 -3.68 11.13 3.95
CA PHE A 224 -3.83 12.58 3.76
C PHE A 224 -3.85 13.31 5.11
N LYS A 225 -4.69 12.87 6.05
CA LYS A 225 -4.73 13.42 7.41
C LYS A 225 -3.37 13.30 8.12
N ASP A 226 -2.79 12.09 8.16
CA ASP A 226 -1.55 11.77 8.88
C ASP A 226 -0.35 12.60 8.40
N LEU A 227 -0.28 12.91 7.10
CA LEU A 227 0.74 13.77 6.50
C LEU A 227 0.43 15.27 6.72
N SER A 228 -0.82 15.71 6.55
CA SER A 228 -1.21 17.11 6.78
C SER A 228 -0.99 17.54 8.22
N GLU A 229 -1.32 16.70 9.21
CA GLU A 229 -1.07 16.96 10.64
C GLU A 229 0.41 17.10 10.99
N LYS A 230 1.31 16.62 10.11
CA LYS A 230 2.78 16.72 10.27
C LYS A 230 3.41 17.81 9.41
N GLY A 231 2.60 18.61 8.70
CA GLY A 231 3.10 19.63 7.78
C GLY A 231 3.85 19.06 6.57
N VAL A 232 3.58 17.80 6.19
CA VAL A 232 4.27 17.10 5.10
C VAL A 232 3.44 17.19 3.82
N ASP A 233 4.09 17.54 2.70
CA ASP A 233 3.44 17.58 1.38
C ASP A 233 2.92 16.19 0.95
N PHE A 234 1.61 16.00 1.05
CA PHE A 234 0.93 14.78 0.64
C PHE A 234 1.17 14.40 -0.84
N ALA A 235 1.17 15.39 -1.75
CA ALA A 235 1.31 15.14 -3.18
C ALA A 235 2.73 14.66 -3.50
N GLY A 236 3.76 15.35 -3.01
CA GLY A 236 5.17 14.98 -3.16
C GLY A 236 5.55 13.66 -2.47
N ARG A 237 4.90 13.31 -1.35
CA ARG A 237 5.06 11.97 -0.74
C ARG A 237 4.44 10.87 -1.60
N PHE A 238 3.27 11.09 -2.20
CA PHE A 238 2.68 10.13 -3.14
C PHE A 238 3.44 10.03 -4.48
N GLU A 239 4.04 11.12 -4.96
CA GLU A 239 4.96 11.11 -6.11
C GLU A 239 6.23 10.30 -5.79
N THR A 240 6.80 10.49 -4.60
CA THR A 240 7.94 9.69 -4.11
C THR A 240 7.59 8.22 -3.97
N MET A 241 6.46 7.90 -3.36
CA MET A 241 5.93 6.54 -3.27
C MET A 241 5.82 5.91 -4.68
N TYR A 242 5.24 6.63 -5.64
CA TYR A 242 5.04 6.14 -7.01
C TYR A 242 6.35 5.94 -7.78
N ARG A 243 7.33 6.84 -7.61
CA ARG A 243 8.69 6.68 -8.16
C ARG A 243 9.31 5.34 -7.74
N TYR A 244 9.23 5.01 -6.44
CA TYR A 244 9.70 3.72 -5.93
C TYR A 244 8.86 2.54 -6.46
N LEU A 245 7.52 2.67 -6.51
CA LEU A 245 6.67 1.62 -7.07
C LEU A 245 6.99 1.31 -8.54
N ARG A 246 7.26 2.31 -9.40
CA ARG A 246 7.72 2.06 -10.78
C ARG A 246 9.06 1.33 -10.81
N LYS A 247 10.02 1.75 -9.99
CA LYS A 247 11.37 1.15 -9.91
C LYS A 247 11.30 -0.32 -9.47
N ASP A 248 10.59 -0.59 -8.39
CA ASP A 248 10.35 -1.94 -7.88
C ASP A 248 9.60 -2.78 -8.92
N LYS A 249 8.55 -2.21 -9.55
CA LYS A 249 7.76 -2.90 -10.57
C LYS A 249 8.57 -3.24 -11.82
N ALA A 250 9.62 -2.48 -12.15
CA ALA A 250 10.49 -2.78 -13.28
C ALA A 250 11.34 -4.04 -13.06
N SER A 251 11.76 -4.32 -11.82
CA SER A 251 12.58 -5.49 -11.45
C SER A 251 11.77 -6.68 -10.90
N ILE A 252 10.57 -6.45 -10.39
CA ILE A 252 9.77 -7.46 -9.67
C ILE A 252 8.58 -7.95 -10.50
N GLY A 253 8.49 -9.28 -10.64
CA GLY A 253 7.29 -9.95 -11.15
C GLY A 253 6.15 -9.93 -10.13
N VAL A 254 4.95 -9.58 -10.57
CA VAL A 254 3.75 -9.48 -9.72
C VAL A 254 2.82 -10.66 -9.94
N SER A 255 2.22 -11.19 -8.87
CA SER A 255 1.16 -12.19 -8.98
C SER A 255 -0.09 -11.55 -9.60
N GLY A 256 -0.57 -12.14 -10.69
CA GLY A 256 -1.56 -11.55 -11.58
C GLY A 256 -3.00 -12.02 -11.39
N GLN A 257 -3.39 -12.47 -10.19
CA GLN A 257 -4.78 -12.85 -9.89
C GLN A 257 -5.24 -12.35 -8.52
N VAL A 258 -6.23 -11.47 -8.55
CA VAL A 258 -7.05 -11.00 -7.43
C VAL A 258 -8.28 -11.89 -7.39
N GLN A 259 -8.35 -12.78 -6.41
CA GLN A 259 -9.56 -13.54 -6.18
C GLN A 259 -10.66 -12.62 -5.61
N PRO A 260 -11.89 -12.62 -6.18
CA PRO A 260 -13.01 -11.84 -5.63
C PRO A 260 -13.42 -12.37 -4.25
N ASP A 261 -13.69 -11.47 -3.29
CA ASP A 261 -14.27 -11.88 -1.99
C ASP A 261 -15.77 -12.16 -2.17
N GLN A 262 -16.18 -13.41 -1.99
CA GLN A 262 -17.58 -13.85 -2.10
C GLN A 262 -18.54 -13.11 -1.14
N ARG A 263 -18.02 -12.43 -0.11
CA ARG A 263 -18.80 -11.66 0.86
C ARG A 263 -18.89 -10.17 0.49
N LEU A 264 -18.21 -9.74 -0.59
CA LEU A 264 -18.29 -8.39 -1.10
C LEU A 264 -19.71 -8.08 -1.58
N ARG A 265 -20.20 -6.88 -1.26
CA ARG A 265 -21.55 -6.42 -1.63
C ARG A 265 -21.45 -5.02 -2.24
N LEU A 266 -22.45 -4.59 -3.01
CA LEU A 266 -22.46 -3.26 -3.63
C LEU A 266 -22.40 -2.11 -2.61
N VAL A 267 -22.87 -2.30 -1.37
CA VAL A 267 -22.70 -1.32 -0.27
C VAL A 267 -21.24 -1.16 0.19
N ASP A 268 -20.38 -2.12 -0.15
CA ASP A 268 -18.92 -2.04 0.06
C ASP A 268 -18.22 -1.31 -1.12
N CYS A 269 -18.96 -0.87 -2.15
CA CYS A 269 -18.46 -0.30 -3.42
C CYS A 269 -18.86 1.17 -3.62
N GLY A 270 -18.00 1.94 -4.29
CA GLY A 270 -18.27 3.30 -4.75
C GLY A 270 -17.73 3.56 -6.15
N GLY A 271 -18.34 4.50 -6.87
CA GLY A 271 -17.91 4.90 -8.21
C GLY A 271 -16.75 5.90 -8.17
N LEU A 272 -15.82 5.78 -9.12
CA LEU A 272 -14.71 6.71 -9.34
C LEU A 272 -14.73 7.17 -10.81
N GLY A 273 -15.46 8.25 -11.04
CA GLY A 273 -15.86 8.67 -12.37
C GLY A 273 -16.75 7.64 -13.06
N GLU A 274 -16.73 7.61 -14.39
CA GLU A 274 -17.58 6.71 -15.17
C GLU A 274 -16.95 5.33 -15.41
N ARG A 275 -15.62 5.24 -15.34
CA ARG A 275 -14.83 4.09 -15.81
C ARG A 275 -14.40 3.12 -14.72
N ILE A 276 -14.46 3.53 -13.45
CA ILE A 276 -13.88 2.77 -12.34
C ILE A 276 -14.95 2.61 -11.25
N ILE A 277 -15.09 1.38 -10.74
CA ILE A 277 -15.79 1.11 -9.47
C ILE A 277 -14.75 0.52 -8.51
N VAL A 278 -14.74 0.98 -7.28
CA VAL A 278 -13.84 0.47 -6.24
C VAL A 278 -14.64 -0.07 -5.07
N CYS A 279 -14.28 -1.26 -4.60
CA CYS A 279 -14.90 -1.88 -3.44
C CYS A 279 -13.86 -2.22 -2.39
N ALA A 280 -14.22 -2.09 -1.11
CA ALA A 280 -13.29 -2.30 -0.01
C ALA A 280 -13.87 -3.21 1.08
N ARG A 281 -13.18 -4.32 1.36
CA ARG A 281 -13.59 -5.28 2.40
C ARG A 281 -12.40 -5.95 3.06
N SER A 282 -12.47 -6.12 4.39
CA SER A 282 -11.41 -6.75 5.20
C SER A 282 -10.00 -6.15 4.94
N GLY A 283 -9.92 -4.84 4.75
CA GLY A 283 -8.68 -4.11 4.46
C GLY A 283 -8.21 -4.15 3.00
N ARG A 284 -8.73 -5.07 2.18
CA ARG A 284 -8.42 -5.19 0.74
C ARG A 284 -9.22 -4.19 -0.08
N ASN A 285 -8.65 -3.79 -1.21
CA ASN A 285 -9.31 -3.01 -2.26
C ASN A 285 -9.52 -3.90 -3.49
N TYR A 286 -10.64 -3.72 -4.18
CA TYR A 286 -11.01 -4.40 -5.41
C TYR A 286 -11.36 -3.31 -6.44
N VAL A 287 -10.63 -3.27 -7.55
CA VAL A 287 -10.84 -2.26 -8.61
C VAL A 287 -11.51 -2.94 -9.78
N TYR A 288 -12.66 -2.42 -10.20
CA TYR A 288 -13.40 -2.88 -11.37
C TYR A 288 -13.34 -1.81 -12.45
N LEU A 289 -12.96 -2.19 -13.68
CA LEU A 289 -12.83 -1.28 -14.82
C LEU A 289 -13.90 -1.53 -15.88
N HIS A 290 -14.49 -0.46 -16.39
CA HIS A 290 -15.39 -0.50 -17.54
C HIS A 290 -14.66 -1.09 -18.76
N ARG A 291 -15.28 -2.08 -19.42
CA ARG A 291 -14.79 -2.66 -20.68
C ARG A 291 -14.96 -1.73 -21.88
#